data_AF-A0A9R1X2Q8-F1
#
_entry.id   AF-A0A9R1X2Q8-F1
#
_cell.length_a   1.000
_cell.length_b   1.000
_cell.length_c   1.000
_cell.angle_alpha   90.00
_cell.angle_beta   90.00
_cell.angle_gamma   90.00
#
_symmetry.space_group_name_H-M   'P 1'
#
loop_
_entity.id
_entity.type
_entity.pdbx_description
1 polymer ?
#
loop_
_entity_poly.entity_id
_entity_poly.type
_entity_poly.pdbx_seq_one_letter_code
_entity_poly.pdbx_strand_id
1 'polypeptide(L)'
;MDQDFRSPIVEQQVLPSEGAHASGSSFETPVLYISKGKNKLPDFELFDVVMLKNRVFDLEQSSAEKDLIIGKQDFRISELEKEKSNKASKISDLQANIGGLTALLFDLKQCLFQKFGDEFQPLSVEGEKITASSSGPANLASQSSSDIATRPGPDANLDTFLSSSPASAQERREKQVWVEQLKGKMLVMKHSDQNAPGDHPKIFF
;
A
#
# COMPACT_ATOMS: atom_id res chain seq x y z
N MET A 1 11.87 -4.19 41.74
CA MET A 1 12.56 -3.05 41.13
C MET A 1 11.62 -2.51 40.07
N ASP A 2 10.81 -1.56 40.47
CA ASP A 2 9.78 -0.94 39.64
C ASP A 2 10.43 0.16 38.80
N GLN A 3 10.25 0.09 37.48
CA GLN A 3 10.67 1.16 36.57
C GLN A 3 9.44 1.94 36.13
N ASP A 4 9.27 3.09 36.76
CA ASP A 4 8.30 4.12 36.40
C ASP A 4 8.60 4.70 35.02
N PHE A 5 7.67 4.54 34.08
CA PHE A 5 7.69 5.26 32.81
C PHE A 5 7.22 6.70 33.02
N ARG A 6 8.16 7.62 33.26
CA ARG A 6 7.92 9.05 33.09
C ARG A 6 7.82 9.38 31.60
N SER A 7 6.63 9.69 31.12
CA SER A 7 6.43 10.31 29.81
C SER A 7 6.96 11.76 29.82
N PRO A 8 7.56 12.24 28.72
CA PRO A 8 8.00 13.63 28.63
C PRO A 8 6.80 14.55 28.45
N ILE A 9 6.73 15.59 29.27
CA ILE A 9 5.80 16.72 29.16
C ILE A 9 6.19 17.50 27.90
N VAL A 10 5.29 17.53 26.91
CA VAL A 10 5.42 18.41 25.76
C VAL A 10 4.78 19.74 26.14
N GLU A 11 5.60 20.76 26.33
CA GLU A 11 5.16 22.15 26.46
C GLU A 11 4.55 22.61 25.13
N GLN A 12 3.23 22.81 25.13
CA GLN A 12 2.50 23.35 24.00
C GLN A 12 2.71 24.88 23.98
N GLN A 13 3.59 25.36 23.10
CA GLN A 13 3.70 26.79 22.80
C GLN A 13 2.38 27.27 22.18
N VAL A 14 1.61 28.00 23.00
CA VAL A 14 0.43 28.77 22.56
C VAL A 14 0.96 30.03 21.87
N LEU A 15 0.80 30.09 20.55
CA LEU A 15 1.01 31.33 19.79
C LEU A 15 -0.25 32.22 19.92
N PRO A 16 -0.10 33.53 20.19
CA PRO A 16 -1.23 34.44 20.22
C PRO A 16 -1.78 34.67 18.81
N SER A 17 -3.10 34.56 18.67
CA SER A 17 -3.83 34.92 17.45
C SER A 17 -3.87 36.44 17.34
N GLU A 18 -3.01 36.98 16.48
CA GLU A 18 -2.95 38.39 16.13
C GLU A 18 -4.04 38.68 15.09
N GLY A 19 -4.98 39.55 15.48
CA GLY A 19 -6.08 40.00 14.64
C GLY A 19 -5.58 40.87 13.48
N ALA A 20 -5.93 40.48 12.26
CA ALA A 20 -5.83 41.35 11.10
C ALA A 20 -7.23 41.87 10.75
N HIS A 21 -7.33 43.20 10.88
CA HIS A 21 -8.50 44.02 10.64
C HIS A 21 -9.09 43.83 9.25
N ALA A 22 -10.43 43.84 9.21
CA ALA A 22 -11.23 43.91 8.01
C ALA A 22 -10.81 45.09 7.13
N SER A 23 -10.25 44.80 5.96
CA SER A 23 -10.04 45.79 4.91
C SER A 23 -11.39 46.04 4.23
N GLY A 24 -11.86 47.28 4.34
CA GLY A 24 -13.16 47.73 3.87
C GLY A 24 -13.39 47.41 2.39
N SER A 25 -14.33 46.51 2.13
CA SER A 25 -14.95 46.40 0.83
C SER A 25 -16.13 47.38 0.78
N SER A 26 -15.88 48.54 0.18
CA SER A 26 -16.94 49.44 -0.25
C SER A 26 -17.69 48.80 -1.42
N PHE A 27 -18.63 47.91 -1.13
CA PHE A 27 -19.66 47.58 -2.10
C PHE A 27 -20.64 48.74 -2.14
N GLU A 28 -20.44 49.59 -3.13
CA GLU A 28 -21.43 50.56 -3.59
C GLU A 28 -22.72 49.77 -3.87
N THR A 29 -23.71 49.96 -3.00
CA THR A 29 -24.98 49.25 -3.08
C THR A 29 -25.65 49.72 -4.38
N PRO A 30 -25.85 48.86 -5.39
CA PRO A 30 -26.54 49.28 -6.58
C PRO A 30 -27.94 49.71 -6.16
N VAL A 31 -28.23 51.00 -6.32
CA VAL A 31 -29.55 51.58 -6.08
C VAL A 31 -30.50 50.87 -7.03
N LEU A 32 -31.19 49.86 -6.51
CA LEU A 32 -32.16 49.06 -7.25
C LEU A 32 -33.38 49.96 -7.47
N TYR A 33 -33.37 50.67 -8.59
CA TYR A 33 -34.48 51.51 -9.02
C TYR A 33 -35.62 50.56 -9.44
N ILE A 34 -36.48 50.21 -8.49
CA ILE A 34 -37.63 49.35 -8.71
C ILE A 34 -38.68 50.17 -9.48
N SER A 35 -38.49 50.31 -10.78
CA SER A 35 -39.53 50.83 -11.66
C SER A 35 -40.68 49.81 -11.65
N LYS A 36 -41.89 50.27 -11.34
CA LYS A 36 -43.13 49.48 -11.43
C LYS A 36 -43.50 49.25 -12.90
N GLY A 37 -42.64 48.61 -13.67
CA GLY A 37 -42.81 48.41 -15.10
C GLY A 37 -42.37 47.02 -15.53
N LYS A 38 -43.31 46.05 -15.48
CA LYS A 38 -43.23 44.68 -16.05
C LYS A 38 -41.85 44.33 -16.64
N ASN A 39 -40.92 43.96 -15.77
CA ASN A 39 -39.55 43.63 -16.14
C ASN A 39 -39.61 42.27 -16.84
N LYS A 40 -39.60 42.26 -18.18
CA LYS A 40 -39.23 41.06 -18.92
C LYS A 40 -37.76 40.83 -18.62
N LEU A 41 -37.45 39.74 -17.91
CA LEU A 41 -36.08 39.30 -17.69
C LEU A 41 -35.40 39.18 -19.08
N PRO A 42 -34.20 39.74 -19.30
CA PRO A 42 -33.53 39.62 -20.58
C PRO A 42 -33.28 38.13 -20.88
N ASP A 43 -33.69 37.67 -22.07
CA ASP A 43 -33.60 36.27 -22.52
C ASP A 43 -32.18 35.66 -22.41
N PHE A 44 -31.15 36.51 -22.28
CA PHE A 44 -29.75 36.14 -22.10
C PHE A 44 -29.45 35.43 -20.77
N GLU A 45 -30.12 35.78 -19.66
CA GLU A 45 -29.91 35.10 -18.36
C GLU A 45 -30.46 33.67 -18.36
N LEU A 46 -31.52 33.40 -19.14
CA LEU A 46 -32.12 32.07 -19.22
C LEU A 46 -31.22 31.07 -19.96
N PHE A 47 -30.48 31.54 -20.98
CA PHE A 47 -29.55 30.72 -21.76
C PHE A 47 -28.38 30.22 -20.90
N ASP A 48 -27.81 31.10 -20.06
CA ASP A 48 -26.71 30.75 -19.15
C ASP A 48 -27.14 29.73 -18.08
N VAL A 49 -28.36 29.84 -17.56
CA VAL A 49 -28.90 28.88 -16.58
C VAL A 49 -29.07 27.48 -17.20
N VAL A 50 -29.55 27.40 -18.44
CA VAL A 50 -29.71 26.11 -19.13
C VAL A 50 -28.35 25.47 -19.42
N MET A 51 -27.37 26.24 -19.89
CA MET A 51 -26.01 25.73 -20.09
C MET A 51 -25.36 25.25 -18.79
N LEU A 52 -25.52 26.01 -17.71
CA LEU A 52 -25.00 25.64 -16.40
C LEU A 52 -25.65 24.35 -15.89
N LYS A 53 -26.96 24.20 -16.05
CA LYS A 53 -27.69 22.98 -15.65
C LYS A 53 -27.20 21.74 -16.40
N ASN A 54 -26.99 21.86 -17.71
CA ASN A 54 -26.45 20.74 -18.50
C ASN A 54 -25.04 20.37 -18.04
N ARG A 55 -24.18 21.35 -17.79
CA ARG A 55 -22.82 21.11 -17.27
C ARG A 55 -22.84 20.44 -15.90
N VAL A 56 -23.75 20.84 -15.01
CA VAL A 56 -23.93 20.19 -13.70
C VAL A 56 -24.35 18.73 -13.89
N PHE A 57 -25.31 18.46 -14.77
CA PHE A 57 -25.74 17.09 -15.09
C PHE A 57 -24.59 16.22 -15.64
N ASP A 58 -23.81 16.75 -16.59
CA ASP A 58 -22.65 16.03 -17.15
C ASP A 58 -21.59 15.74 -16.09
N LEU A 59 -21.35 16.69 -15.17
CA LEU A 59 -20.42 16.51 -14.06
C LEU A 59 -20.92 15.48 -13.05
N GLU A 60 -22.22 15.47 -12.73
CA GLU A 60 -22.84 14.45 -11.87
C GLU A 60 -22.69 13.06 -12.48
N GLN A 61 -22.96 12.92 -13.79
CA GLN A 61 -22.78 11.65 -14.49
C GLN A 61 -21.30 11.20 -14.49
N SER A 62 -20.38 12.13 -14.78
CA SER A 62 -18.94 11.85 -14.74
C SER A 62 -18.46 11.46 -13.34
N SER A 63 -19.02 12.08 -12.29
CA SER A 63 -18.72 11.74 -10.91
C SER A 63 -19.17 10.31 -10.60
N ALA A 64 -20.41 9.96 -10.94
CA ALA A 64 -20.95 8.62 -10.71
C ALA A 64 -20.15 7.53 -11.45
N GLU A 65 -19.68 7.79 -12.66
CA GLU A 65 -18.81 6.87 -13.40
C GLU A 65 -17.46 6.66 -12.70
N LYS A 66 -16.85 7.74 -12.19
CA LYS A 66 -15.59 7.64 -11.43
C LYS A 66 -15.76 6.84 -10.15
N ASP A 67 -16.86 7.06 -9.42
CA ASP A 67 -17.16 6.30 -8.20
C ASP A 67 -17.31 4.80 -8.50
N LEU A 68 -17.96 4.45 -9.61
CA LEU A 68 -18.06 3.07 -10.07
C LEU A 68 -16.68 2.47 -10.39
N ILE A 69 -15.81 3.22 -11.07
CA ILE A 69 -14.45 2.78 -11.39
C ILE A 69 -13.63 2.57 -10.11
N ILE A 70 -13.70 3.51 -9.16
CA ILE A 70 -13.05 3.40 -7.86
C ILE A 70 -13.52 2.13 -7.14
N GLY A 71 -14.83 1.91 -7.05
CA GLY A 71 -15.37 0.70 -6.42
C GLY A 71 -14.90 -0.60 -7.07
N LYS A 72 -14.78 -0.65 -8.40
CA LYS A 72 -14.20 -1.81 -9.11
C LYS A 72 -12.72 -2.01 -8.79
N GLN A 73 -11.97 -0.92 -8.65
CA GLN A 73 -10.55 -0.99 -8.30
C GLN A 73 -10.35 -1.47 -6.86
N ASP A 74 -11.15 -0.97 -5.92
CA ASP A 74 -11.11 -1.40 -4.51
C ASP A 74 -11.42 -2.89 -4.35
N PHE A 75 -12.40 -3.39 -5.11
CA PHE A 75 -12.70 -4.82 -5.16
C PHE A 75 -11.48 -5.63 -5.65
N ARG A 76 -10.86 -5.21 -6.76
CA ARG A 76 -9.68 -5.89 -7.32
C ARG A 76 -8.48 -5.85 -6.37
N ILE A 77 -8.27 -4.73 -5.67
CA ILE A 77 -7.23 -4.60 -4.65
C ILE A 77 -7.48 -5.61 -3.53
N SER A 78 -8.72 -5.70 -3.04
CA SER A 78 -9.10 -6.65 -1.99
C SER A 78 -8.86 -8.11 -2.38
N GLU A 79 -9.16 -8.49 -3.62
CA GLU A 79 -8.88 -9.84 -4.13
C GLU A 79 -7.37 -10.14 -4.18
N LEU A 80 -6.57 -9.19 -4.65
CA LEU A 80 -5.11 -9.32 -4.71
C LEU A 80 -4.48 -9.42 -3.32
N GLU A 81 -4.97 -8.65 -2.34
CA GLU A 81 -4.52 -8.74 -0.96
C GLU A 81 -4.81 -10.12 -0.34
N LYS A 82 -6.00 -10.67 -0.61
CA LYS A 82 -6.35 -12.03 -0.20
C LYS A 82 -5.45 -13.08 -0.85
N GLU A 83 -5.22 -12.99 -2.16
CA GLU A 83 -4.33 -13.91 -2.87
C GLU A 83 -2.89 -13.83 -2.33
N LYS A 84 -2.39 -12.61 -2.09
CA LYS A 84 -1.07 -12.38 -1.48
C LYS A 84 -0.98 -13.05 -0.11
N SER A 85 -1.99 -12.88 0.74
CA SER A 85 -2.05 -13.52 2.06
C SER A 85 -2.01 -15.05 1.96
N ASN A 86 -2.80 -15.63 1.05
CA ASN A 86 -2.80 -17.08 0.82
C ASN A 86 -1.42 -17.59 0.35
N LYS A 87 -0.76 -16.87 -0.56
CA LYS A 87 0.59 -17.21 -1.01
C LYS A 87 1.61 -17.13 0.13
N ALA A 88 1.53 -16.11 0.98
CA ALA A 88 2.41 -15.96 2.14
C ALA A 88 2.24 -17.11 3.15
N SER A 89 1.00 -17.55 3.39
CA SER A 89 0.72 -18.74 4.21
C SER A 89 1.38 -19.98 3.61
N LYS A 90 1.19 -20.22 2.31
CA LYS A 90 1.76 -21.39 1.63
C LYS A 90 3.29 -21.41 1.64
N ILE A 91 3.92 -20.24 1.51
CA ILE A 91 5.39 -20.11 1.65
C ILE A 91 5.83 -20.50 3.06
N SER A 92 5.11 -20.03 4.08
CA SER A 92 5.42 -20.35 5.48
C SER A 92 5.29 -21.85 5.76
N ASP A 93 4.23 -22.50 5.25
CA ASP A 93 4.02 -23.94 5.38
C ASP A 93 5.16 -24.73 4.71
N LEU A 94 5.57 -24.33 3.51
CA LEU A 94 6.68 -24.98 2.80
C LEU A 94 8.01 -24.81 3.52
N GLN A 95 8.28 -23.64 4.09
CA GLN A 95 9.48 -23.41 4.91
C GLN A 95 9.49 -24.28 6.16
N ALA A 96 8.35 -24.42 6.84
CA ALA A 96 8.22 -25.32 7.98
C ALA A 96 8.46 -26.78 7.60
N ASN A 97 7.91 -27.24 6.48
CA ASN A 97 8.12 -28.59 5.96
C ASN A 97 9.59 -28.85 5.61
N ILE A 98 10.27 -27.90 4.99
CA ILE A 98 11.72 -27.99 4.72
C ILE A 98 12.49 -28.10 6.03
N GLY A 99 12.18 -27.26 7.03
CA GLY A 99 12.81 -27.32 8.35
C GLY A 99 12.62 -28.68 9.02
N GLY A 100 11.42 -29.24 8.97
CA GLY A 100 11.13 -30.58 9.49
C GLY A 100 11.91 -31.69 8.78
N LEU A 101 12.02 -31.63 7.45
CA LEU A 101 12.84 -32.58 6.68
C LEU A 101 14.33 -32.46 7.00
N THR A 102 14.84 -31.23 7.16
CA THR A 102 16.23 -30.99 7.55
C THR A 102 16.52 -31.57 8.94
N ALA A 103 15.60 -31.41 9.90
CA ALA A 103 15.73 -32.02 11.22
C ALA A 103 15.74 -33.54 11.16
N LEU A 104 14.80 -34.15 10.41
CA LEU A 104 14.75 -35.60 10.20
C LEU A 104 16.06 -36.14 9.58
N LEU A 105 16.60 -35.43 8.58
CA LEU A 105 17.88 -35.79 7.96
C LEU A 105 19.03 -35.73 8.97
N PHE A 106 19.05 -34.72 9.83
CA PHE A 106 20.05 -34.60 10.89
C PHE A 106 19.94 -35.76 11.89
N ASP A 107 18.73 -36.05 12.38
CA ASP A 107 18.48 -37.17 13.30
C ASP A 107 18.88 -38.51 12.69
N LEU A 108 18.57 -38.72 11.40
CA LEU A 108 18.96 -39.92 10.67
C LEU A 108 20.48 -40.04 10.57
N LYS A 109 21.19 -38.95 10.24
CA LYS A 109 22.66 -38.96 10.22
C LYS A 109 23.22 -39.33 11.58
N GLN A 110 22.72 -38.72 12.66
CA GLN A 110 23.17 -39.03 14.01
C GLN A 110 22.93 -40.51 14.37
N CYS A 111 21.77 -41.05 14.04
CA CYS A 111 21.44 -42.46 14.24
C CYS A 111 22.39 -43.40 13.48
N LEU A 112 22.72 -43.06 12.22
CA LEU A 112 23.65 -43.85 11.42
C LEU A 112 25.07 -43.79 11.97
N PHE A 113 25.57 -42.60 12.34
CA PHE A 113 26.86 -42.46 13.03
C PHE A 113 26.91 -43.24 14.33
N GLN A 114 25.84 -43.23 15.13
CA GLN A 114 25.80 -43.98 16.38
C GLN A 114 25.81 -45.50 16.15
N LYS A 115 25.21 -45.97 15.06
CA LYS A 115 25.09 -47.40 14.74
C LYS A 115 26.34 -47.97 14.06
N PHE A 116 27.00 -47.18 13.21
CA PHE A 116 28.12 -47.62 12.37
C PHE A 116 29.46 -46.98 12.75
N GLY A 117 29.48 -45.99 13.66
CA GLY A 117 30.70 -45.34 14.13
C GLY A 117 31.48 -44.64 13.01
N ASP A 118 32.80 -44.75 13.07
CA ASP A 118 33.74 -44.15 12.11
C ASP A 118 33.70 -44.79 10.71
N GLU A 119 33.07 -45.96 10.57
CA GLU A 119 32.88 -46.62 9.27
C GLU A 119 31.87 -45.85 8.40
N PHE A 120 31.01 -45.03 9.02
CA PHE A 120 30.08 -44.16 8.32
C PHE A 120 30.75 -42.84 7.92
N GLN A 121 31.76 -42.90 7.04
CA GLN A 121 32.24 -41.68 6.40
C GLN A 121 31.21 -41.23 5.35
N PRO A 122 30.54 -40.08 5.51
CA PRO A 122 29.73 -39.54 4.44
C PRO A 122 30.67 -39.35 3.26
N LEU A 123 30.36 -39.95 2.11
CA LEU A 123 31.10 -39.76 0.86
C LEU A 123 31.33 -38.26 0.68
N SER A 124 32.55 -37.82 0.97
CA SER A 124 32.94 -36.43 0.84
C SER A 124 32.71 -36.10 -0.61
N VAL A 125 31.87 -35.10 -0.85
CA VAL A 125 31.61 -34.54 -2.18
C VAL A 125 32.88 -33.76 -2.57
N GLU A 126 33.99 -34.46 -2.73
CA GLU A 126 35.05 -34.01 -3.61
C GLU A 126 34.45 -34.16 -5.00
N GLY A 127 34.06 -33.03 -5.59
CA GLY A 127 33.27 -32.97 -6.81
C GLY A 127 33.93 -33.78 -7.94
N GLU A 128 33.53 -35.05 -8.08
CA GLU A 128 33.84 -35.86 -9.24
C GLU A 128 33.07 -35.26 -10.41
N LYS A 129 33.76 -34.36 -11.11
CA LYS A 129 33.34 -33.76 -12.36
C LYS A 129 33.08 -34.92 -13.31
N ILE A 130 31.80 -35.29 -13.47
CA ILE A 130 31.36 -36.32 -14.41
C ILE A 130 31.71 -35.83 -15.82
N THR A 131 32.94 -36.07 -16.27
CA THR A 131 33.31 -35.98 -17.67
C THR A 131 32.70 -37.19 -18.35
N ALA A 132 31.49 -37.01 -18.87
CA ALA A 132 30.89 -37.93 -19.81
C ALA A 132 31.82 -38.05 -21.03
N SER A 133 32.59 -39.14 -21.07
CA SER A 133 33.39 -39.53 -22.23
C SER A 133 32.46 -39.97 -23.35
N SER A 134 32.01 -39.01 -24.15
CA SER A 134 31.27 -39.24 -25.40
C SER A 134 32.26 -39.45 -26.54
N SER A 135 32.61 -40.71 -26.82
CA SER A 135 33.35 -41.08 -28.02
C SER A 135 32.40 -41.26 -29.21
N GLY A 136 32.47 -40.36 -30.20
CA GLY A 136 31.86 -40.57 -31.52
C GLY A 136 31.57 -39.28 -32.31
N PRO A 137 32.14 -39.09 -33.51
CA PRO A 137 31.93 -37.90 -34.33
C PRO A 137 30.82 -38.12 -35.35
N ALA A 138 29.75 -37.30 -35.31
CA ALA A 138 28.95 -37.00 -36.50
C ALA A 138 28.08 -35.76 -36.25
N ASN A 139 28.59 -34.66 -36.78
CA ASN A 139 27.91 -33.46 -37.22
C ASN A 139 26.47 -33.70 -37.68
N LEU A 140 25.47 -33.07 -37.05
CA LEU A 140 24.25 -32.59 -37.70
C LEU A 140 23.70 -31.39 -36.94
N ALA A 141 23.64 -30.27 -37.65
CA ALA A 141 23.10 -29.01 -37.19
C ALA A 141 21.66 -29.17 -36.69
N SER A 142 21.42 -28.76 -35.45
CA SER A 142 20.09 -28.35 -35.00
C SER A 142 20.26 -27.21 -34.01
N GLN A 143 19.92 -26.01 -34.46
CA GLN A 143 19.84 -24.82 -33.62
C GLN A 143 18.69 -25.01 -32.63
N SER A 144 19.01 -25.29 -31.38
CA SER A 144 18.09 -25.09 -30.25
C SER A 144 18.80 -24.16 -29.28
N SER A 145 18.37 -22.91 -29.28
CA SER A 145 18.78 -21.88 -28.32
C SER A 145 18.34 -22.32 -26.92
N SER A 146 19.27 -22.85 -26.14
CA SER A 146 19.11 -22.97 -24.69
C SER A 146 19.97 -21.89 -24.04
N ASP A 147 19.30 -20.97 -23.37
CA ASP A 147 19.94 -20.01 -22.49
C ASP A 147 20.80 -20.75 -21.48
N ILE A 148 22.08 -20.38 -21.45
CA ILE A 148 23.10 -20.89 -20.54
C ILE A 148 22.72 -20.45 -19.13
N ALA A 149 22.07 -21.34 -18.39
CA ALA A 149 21.95 -21.23 -16.94
C ALA A 149 23.32 -21.54 -16.32
N THR A 150 24.11 -20.49 -16.12
CA THR A 150 25.38 -20.54 -15.37
C THR A 150 25.08 -21.02 -13.95
N ARG A 151 25.35 -22.30 -13.68
CA ARG A 151 25.28 -22.87 -12.32
C ARG A 151 26.28 -22.14 -11.42
N PRO A 152 25.87 -21.63 -10.24
CA PRO A 152 26.81 -21.16 -9.23
C PRO A 152 27.60 -22.35 -8.68
N GLY A 153 28.91 -22.15 -8.47
CA GLY A 153 29.79 -23.16 -7.88
C GLY A 153 29.47 -23.48 -6.41
N PRO A 154 30.07 -24.55 -5.85
CA PRO A 154 29.69 -25.12 -4.55
C PRO A 154 29.98 -24.24 -3.33
N ASP A 155 30.71 -23.12 -3.50
CA ASP A 155 31.07 -22.19 -2.42
C ASP A 155 30.24 -20.90 -2.43
N ALA A 156 29.06 -20.90 -3.07
CA ALA A 156 28.13 -19.78 -2.98
C ALA A 156 27.59 -19.68 -1.55
N ASN A 157 28.24 -18.86 -0.73
CA ASN A 157 27.85 -18.44 0.60
C ASN A 157 26.33 -18.15 0.66
N LEU A 158 25.61 -19.02 1.37
CA LEU A 158 24.15 -18.97 1.56
C LEU A 158 23.68 -17.71 2.32
N ASP A 159 24.59 -16.94 2.93
CA ASP A 159 24.25 -15.63 3.53
C ASP A 159 23.81 -14.60 2.47
N THR A 160 24.14 -14.82 1.20
CA THR A 160 23.79 -13.87 0.13
C THR A 160 22.30 -13.89 -0.22
N PHE A 161 21.59 -15.01 0.04
CA PHE A 161 20.16 -15.15 -0.28
C PHE A 161 19.22 -14.77 0.87
N LEU A 162 19.76 -14.50 2.07
CA LEU A 162 19.01 -13.93 3.19
C LEU A 162 19.03 -12.39 3.20
N SER A 163 19.69 -11.75 2.23
CA SER A 163 19.53 -10.32 1.95
C SER A 163 18.23 -10.03 1.19
N SER A 164 17.12 -10.67 1.58
CA SER A 164 15.82 -10.04 1.41
C SER A 164 15.82 -8.83 2.33
N SER A 165 16.10 -7.66 1.75
CA SER A 165 16.19 -6.39 2.47
C SER A 165 15.05 -6.28 3.48
N PRO A 166 15.32 -6.13 4.79
CA PRO A 166 14.28 -5.66 5.70
C PRO A 166 13.87 -4.30 5.15
N ALA A 167 12.59 -4.13 4.79
CA ALA A 167 12.00 -2.89 4.28
C ALA A 167 12.82 -1.70 4.73
N SER A 168 13.52 -1.04 3.80
CA SER A 168 14.57 -0.08 4.13
C SER A 168 14.06 0.89 5.20
N ALA A 169 14.91 1.38 6.10
CA ALA A 169 14.49 2.34 7.13
C ALA A 169 13.77 3.58 6.52
N GLN A 170 13.99 3.84 5.24
CA GLN A 170 13.26 4.79 4.41
C GLN A 170 11.80 4.36 4.16
N GLU A 171 11.55 3.14 3.68
CA GLU A 171 10.22 2.60 3.41
C GLU A 171 9.35 2.53 4.68
N ARG A 172 9.95 2.20 5.83
CA ARG A 172 9.24 2.23 7.13
C ARG A 172 8.85 3.66 7.54
N ARG A 173 9.71 4.65 7.29
CA ARG A 173 9.41 6.07 7.55
C ARG A 173 8.28 6.57 6.65
N GLU A 174 8.33 6.26 5.35
CA GLU A 174 7.30 6.70 4.40
C GLU A 174 5.92 6.09 4.71
N LYS A 175 5.87 4.82 5.11
CA LYS A 175 4.62 4.17 5.55
C LYS A 175 4.07 4.79 6.83
N GLN A 176 4.92 5.14 7.81
CA GLN A 176 4.48 5.83 9.02
C GLN A 176 3.92 7.24 8.72
N VAL A 177 4.56 7.98 7.82
CA VAL A 177 4.08 9.31 7.40
C VAL A 177 2.69 9.21 6.75
N TRP A 178 2.47 8.20 5.91
CA TRP A 178 1.16 7.96 5.28
C TRP A 178 0.07 7.61 6.30
N VAL A 179 0.37 6.77 7.29
CA VAL A 179 -0.57 6.38 8.36
C VAL A 179 -0.94 7.60 9.22
N GLU A 180 0.02 8.43 9.60
CA GLU A 180 -0.26 9.64 10.39
C GLU A 180 -1.04 10.70 9.60
N GLN A 181 -0.78 10.87 8.29
CA GLN A 181 -1.60 11.75 7.44
C GLN A 181 -3.06 11.27 7.34
N LEU A 182 -3.28 9.96 7.20
CA LEU A 182 -4.62 9.37 7.18
C LEU A 182 -5.35 9.59 8.51
N LYS A 183 -4.65 9.40 9.64
CA LYS A 183 -5.19 9.61 10.98
C LYS A 183 -5.59 11.07 11.22
N GLY A 184 -4.77 12.03 10.78
CA GLY A 184 -5.08 13.46 10.83
C GLY A 184 -6.31 13.83 10.01
N LYS A 185 -6.43 13.35 8.77
CA LYS A 185 -7.61 13.60 7.91
C LYS A 185 -8.89 13.04 8.49
N MET A 186 -8.81 11.84 9.08
CA MET A 186 -9.97 11.19 9.71
C MET A 186 -10.41 11.90 11.00
N LEU A 187 -9.48 12.53 11.74
CA LEU A 187 -9.80 13.36 12.90
C LEU A 187 -10.53 14.66 12.48
N VAL A 188 -10.10 15.30 11.40
CA VAL A 188 -10.75 16.51 10.86
C VAL A 188 -12.19 16.21 10.42
N MET A 189 -12.44 15.06 9.79
CA MET A 189 -13.80 14.65 9.43
C MET A 189 -14.72 14.49 10.65
N LYS A 190 -14.23 13.97 11.78
CA LYS A 190 -15.05 13.80 13.00
C LYS A 190 -15.44 15.11 13.67
N HIS A 191 -14.70 16.19 13.45
CA HIS A 191 -15.01 17.49 14.04
C HIS A 191 -15.90 18.37 13.14
N SER A 192 -16.02 18.07 11.84
CA SER A 192 -16.92 18.80 10.94
C SER A 192 -18.40 18.52 11.17
N ASP A 193 -18.76 17.36 11.74
CA ASP A 193 -20.17 17.00 12.02
C ASP A 193 -20.75 17.71 13.26
N GLN A 194 -19.93 18.33 14.10
CA GLN A 194 -20.40 18.98 15.33
C GLN A 194 -20.90 20.41 15.13
N ASN A 195 -20.78 20.97 13.93
CA ASN A 195 -21.23 22.34 13.61
C ASN A 195 -22.48 22.37 12.72
N ALA A 196 -23.19 21.25 12.55
CA ALA A 196 -24.51 21.28 11.94
C ALA A 196 -25.46 22.09 12.87
N PRO A 197 -26.02 23.23 12.42
CA PRO A 197 -26.93 24.01 13.25
C PRO A 197 -28.15 23.14 13.55
N GLY A 198 -28.28 22.74 14.81
CA GLY A 198 -29.42 21.98 15.30
C GLY A 198 -30.70 22.74 15.01
N ASP A 199 -31.54 22.14 14.18
CA ASP A 199 -32.88 22.61 13.87
C ASP A 199 -33.75 22.42 15.13
N HIS A 200 -33.68 23.39 16.04
CA HIS A 200 -34.45 23.38 17.27
C HIS A 200 -35.93 23.68 16.93
N PRO A 201 -36.87 22.76 17.22
CA PRO A 201 -38.28 23.03 16.99
C PRO A 201 -38.74 24.15 17.92
N LYS A 202 -39.18 25.27 17.34
CA LYS A 202 -39.88 26.34 18.06
C LYS A 202 -41.21 25.79 18.59
N ILE A 203 -41.26 25.51 19.88
CA ILE A 203 -42.50 25.26 20.60
C ILE A 203 -43.14 26.63 20.84
N PHE A 204 -44.26 26.89 20.17
CA PHE A 204 -45.11 28.05 20.47
C PHE A 204 -46.02 27.69 21.66
N PHE A 205 -45.94 28.49 22.72
CA PHE A 205 -46.93 28.56 23.80
C PHE A 205 -47.79 29.81 23.60
#